data_AF-A0A8H6FNC7-F1
#
_entry.id   AF-A0A8H6FNC7-F1
#
_cell.length_a   1.000
_cell.length_b   1.000
_cell.length_c   1.000
_cell.angle_alpha   90.00
_cell.angle_beta   90.00
_cell.angle_gamma   90.00
#
_symmetry.space_group_name_H-M   'P 1'
#
loop_
_entity.id
_entity.type
_entity.pdbx_description
1 polymer ?
#
loop_
_entity_poly.entity_id
_entity_poly.type
_entity_poly.pdbx_seq_one_letter_code
_entity_poly.pdbx_strand_id
1 'polypeptide(L)'
;MFLIAIGDRTVGGQVARDQLVGPWQIPVADVGVTATCLQKGIRTRTATAIKPTLALINPGASARMEVAEALCNMAAADVSLQKLAYPLSANWTSAIHHPGEGAALYEAVKAVVALCKQLRISILVGKDSTPMKMGWRDQQSQEAREVVAPLSLVTSAFRMV
;
A
#
# COMPACT_ATOMS: atom_id res chain seq x y z
N MET A 1 18.57 2.34 -11.43
CA MET A 1 17.96 1.13 -10.84
C MET A 1 18.46 0.96 -9.40
N PHE A 2 18.03 1.81 -8.45
CA PHE A 2 18.65 1.86 -7.11
C PHE A 2 17.85 1.14 -6.01
N LEU A 3 16.51 1.11 -6.09
CA LEU A 3 15.66 0.39 -5.12
C LEU A 3 15.48 -1.10 -5.44
N ILE A 4 15.66 -1.49 -6.71
CA ILE A 4 15.27 -2.82 -7.20
C ILE A 4 16.48 -3.75 -7.38
N ALA A 5 17.63 -3.23 -7.83
CA ALA A 5 18.82 -4.04 -8.09
C ALA A 5 19.52 -4.51 -6.81
N ILE A 6 19.32 -3.80 -5.70
CA ILE A 6 20.02 -4.05 -4.44
C ILE A 6 19.44 -5.25 -3.66
N GLY A 7 18.20 -5.66 -3.98
CA GLY A 7 17.54 -6.82 -3.38
C GLY A 7 17.53 -8.01 -4.32
N ASP A 8 17.71 -9.21 -3.77
CA ASP A 8 17.51 -10.46 -4.51
C ASP A 8 16.03 -10.59 -4.96
N ARG A 9 15.82 -11.07 -6.18
CA ARG A 9 14.48 -11.27 -6.79
C ARG A 9 14.28 -12.66 -7.39
N THR A 10 15.16 -13.61 -7.07
CA THR A 10 15.21 -14.94 -7.70
C THR A 10 15.41 -16.08 -6.71
N VAL A 11 15.86 -15.78 -5.48
CA VAL A 11 16.06 -16.77 -4.42
C VAL A 11 14.78 -17.60 -4.21
N GLY A 12 14.96 -18.92 -4.12
CA GLY A 12 13.86 -19.88 -3.99
C GLY A 12 13.22 -20.35 -5.30
N GLY A 13 13.60 -19.78 -6.45
CA GLY A 13 13.20 -20.27 -7.78
C GLY A 13 11.72 -20.15 -8.11
N GLN A 14 10.96 -19.40 -7.29
CA GLN A 14 9.50 -19.31 -7.37
C GLN A 14 9.02 -17.94 -7.85
N VAL A 15 9.91 -17.00 -8.17
CA VAL A 15 9.51 -15.68 -8.68
C VAL A 15 9.13 -15.79 -10.15
N ALA A 16 7.83 -15.65 -10.43
CA ALA A 16 7.29 -15.67 -11.79
C ALA A 16 7.16 -14.27 -12.39
N ARG A 17 6.89 -13.26 -11.54
CA ARG A 17 6.92 -11.84 -11.93
C ARG A 17 7.59 -10.99 -10.88
N ASP A 18 8.73 -10.41 -11.25
CA ASP A 18 9.43 -9.35 -10.53
C ASP A 18 9.11 -7.97 -11.11
N GLN A 19 9.68 -6.93 -10.51
CA GLN A 19 9.45 -5.52 -10.87
C GLN A 19 9.93 -5.15 -12.28
N LEU A 20 10.87 -5.91 -12.86
CA LEU A 20 11.48 -5.62 -14.16
C LEU A 20 10.72 -6.28 -15.30
N VAL A 21 10.46 -5.52 -16.36
CA VAL A 21 9.60 -5.94 -17.48
C VAL A 21 10.35 -5.90 -18.80
N GLY A 22 10.16 -6.97 -19.58
CA GLY A 22 10.61 -7.08 -20.96
C GLY A 22 12.14 -7.19 -21.14
N PRO A 23 12.62 -7.26 -22.39
CA PRO A 23 14.04 -7.43 -22.69
C PRO A 23 14.94 -6.32 -22.13
N TRP A 24 14.39 -5.12 -21.96
CA TRP A 24 15.10 -3.95 -21.42
C TRP A 24 15.06 -3.85 -19.89
N GLN A 25 14.40 -4.79 -19.21
CA GLN A 25 14.34 -4.86 -17.76
C GLN A 25 13.90 -3.53 -17.12
N ILE A 26 12.85 -2.93 -17.66
CA ILE A 26 12.36 -1.62 -17.18
C ILE A 26 11.51 -1.86 -15.91
N PRO A 27 11.76 -1.15 -14.80
CA PRO A 27 11.10 -1.39 -13.51
C PRO A 27 9.68 -0.82 -13.45
N VAL A 28 8.73 -1.44 -14.16
CA VAL A 28 7.35 -0.96 -14.33
C VAL A 28 6.29 -2.04 -14.14
N ALA A 29 6.61 -3.18 -13.50
CA ALA A 29 5.58 -4.17 -13.20
C ALA A 29 4.68 -3.68 -12.06
N ASP A 30 3.36 -3.75 -12.26
CA ASP A 30 2.36 -3.32 -11.28
C ASP A 30 2.20 -4.30 -10.10
N VAL A 31 2.56 -5.58 -10.30
CA VAL A 31 2.27 -6.68 -9.38
C VAL A 31 3.43 -7.67 -9.28
N GLY A 32 3.66 -8.20 -8.08
CA GLY A 32 4.57 -9.32 -7.83
C GLY A 32 3.82 -10.66 -7.88
N VAL A 33 4.40 -11.65 -8.57
CA VAL A 33 3.81 -13.00 -8.67
C VAL A 33 4.84 -14.06 -8.32
N THR A 34 4.47 -14.94 -7.40
CA THR A 34 5.26 -16.10 -6.99
C THR A 34 4.48 -17.40 -7.24
N ALA A 35 5.19 -18.44 -7.67
CA ALA A 35 4.66 -19.79 -7.66
C ALA A 35 4.61 -20.29 -6.21
N THR A 36 3.60 -21.09 -5.85
CA THR A 36 3.50 -21.69 -4.52
C THR A 36 4.32 -22.99 -4.42
N CYS A 37 4.63 -23.61 -5.55
CA CYS A 37 5.55 -24.74 -5.64
C CYS A 37 6.31 -24.74 -6.97
N LEU A 38 7.40 -25.51 -7.03
CA LEU A 38 8.19 -25.69 -8.26
C LEU A 38 7.51 -26.62 -9.29
N GLN A 39 6.50 -27.35 -8.86
CA GLN A 39 5.65 -28.19 -9.72
C GLN A 39 4.51 -27.35 -10.31
N LYS A 40 3.82 -27.88 -11.33
CA LYS A 40 2.63 -27.21 -11.86
C LYS A 40 1.55 -27.16 -10.78
N GLY A 41 1.13 -25.96 -10.40
CA GLY A 41 0.13 -25.76 -9.36
C GLY A 41 -0.02 -24.28 -8.97
N ILE A 42 -0.77 -24.08 -7.89
CA ILE A 42 -1.21 -22.81 -7.27
C ILE A 42 -0.11 -21.72 -7.28
N ARG A 43 -0.51 -20.46 -7.47
CA ARG A 43 0.37 -19.27 -7.52
C ARG A 43 -0.10 -18.21 -6.52
N THR A 44 0.83 -17.65 -5.77
CA THR A 44 0.62 -16.52 -4.84
C THR A 44 0.97 -15.19 -5.50
N ARG A 45 0.20 -14.15 -5.17
CA ARG A 45 0.27 -12.85 -5.85
C ARG A 45 0.12 -11.72 -4.85
N THR A 46 0.89 -10.66 -5.07
CA THR A 46 0.96 -9.52 -4.15
C THR A 46 1.03 -8.20 -4.94
N ALA A 47 0.21 -7.23 -4.54
CA ALA A 47 0.32 -5.85 -5.00
C ALA A 47 0.24 -4.89 -3.81
N THR A 48 0.81 -3.70 -3.97
CA THR A 48 0.81 -2.64 -2.95
C THR A 48 0.53 -1.30 -3.60
N ALA A 49 -0.10 -0.38 -2.86
CA ALA A 49 -0.39 0.99 -3.27
C ALA A 49 -0.15 1.99 -2.12
N ILE A 50 0.23 3.23 -2.49
CA ILE A 50 0.43 4.36 -1.58
C ILE A 50 0.23 5.72 -2.32
N LYS A 51 -0.63 6.60 -1.80
CA LYS A 51 -0.95 7.99 -2.25
C LYS A 51 -1.29 8.93 -1.08
N PRO A 52 -0.28 9.39 -0.32
CA PRO A 52 -0.50 10.13 0.93
C PRO A 52 -0.88 11.61 0.73
N THR A 53 -0.61 12.19 -0.45
CA THR A 53 -0.83 13.63 -0.70
C THR A 53 -2.30 14.01 -0.80
N LEU A 54 -3.18 13.09 -1.23
CA LEU A 54 -4.61 13.33 -1.34
C LEU A 54 -5.27 13.51 0.04
N ALA A 55 -4.67 12.97 1.09
CA ALA A 55 -5.18 13.07 2.45
C ALA A 55 -5.15 14.50 3.01
N LEU A 56 -4.27 15.36 2.49
CA LEU A 56 -4.23 16.79 2.84
C LEU A 56 -5.50 17.54 2.43
N ILE A 57 -6.22 17.05 1.42
CA ILE A 57 -7.44 17.65 0.90
C ILE A 57 -8.67 16.87 1.35
N ASN A 58 -8.63 15.54 1.22
CA ASN A 58 -9.75 14.66 1.57
C ASN A 58 -9.23 13.29 2.06
N PRO A 59 -9.22 13.05 3.39
CA PRO A 59 -8.68 11.82 3.96
C PRO A 59 -9.48 10.57 3.55
N GLY A 60 -10.80 10.69 3.48
CA GLY A 60 -11.68 9.60 3.03
C GLY A 60 -11.46 9.21 1.56
N ALA A 61 -11.24 10.20 0.68
CA ALA A 61 -10.96 9.95 -0.73
C ALA A 61 -9.56 9.36 -0.92
N SER A 62 -8.57 9.85 -0.18
CA SER A 62 -7.21 9.27 -0.14
C SER A 62 -7.27 7.78 0.15
N ALA A 63 -7.91 7.41 1.26
CA ALA A 63 -7.95 6.02 1.69
C ALA A 63 -8.72 5.10 0.73
N ARG A 64 -9.78 5.58 0.07
CA ARG A 64 -10.46 4.81 -1.00
C ARG A 64 -9.57 4.62 -2.23
N MET A 65 -8.79 5.63 -2.60
CA MET A 65 -7.87 5.56 -3.73
C MET A 65 -6.78 4.51 -3.50
N GLU A 66 -6.27 4.37 -2.27
CA GLU A 66 -5.30 3.31 -1.93
C GLU A 66 -5.84 1.91 -2.19
N VAL A 67 -7.07 1.66 -1.73
CA VAL A 67 -7.72 0.37 -1.91
C VAL A 67 -7.96 0.12 -3.41
N ALA A 68 -8.43 1.13 -4.14
CA ALA A 68 -8.68 1.03 -5.57
C ALA A 68 -7.39 0.74 -6.35
N GLU A 69 -6.30 1.47 -6.09
CA GLU A 69 -5.02 1.27 -6.77
C GLU A 69 -4.41 -0.11 -6.46
N ALA A 70 -4.47 -0.57 -5.21
CA ALA A 70 -4.00 -1.92 -4.87
C ALA A 70 -4.77 -2.99 -5.65
N LEU A 71 -6.08 -2.82 -5.83
CA LEU A 71 -6.91 -3.73 -6.62
C LEU A 71 -6.64 -3.62 -8.13
N CYS A 72 -6.45 -2.42 -8.66
CA CYS A 72 -6.08 -2.20 -10.07
C CYS A 72 -4.72 -2.84 -10.38
N ASN A 73 -3.73 -2.68 -9.51
CA ASN A 73 -2.43 -3.32 -9.65
C ASN A 73 -2.56 -4.86 -9.63
N MET A 74 -3.40 -5.41 -8.73
CA MET A 74 -3.69 -6.85 -8.72
C MET A 74 -4.35 -7.36 -10.01
N ALA A 75 -5.13 -6.52 -10.70
CA ALA A 75 -5.78 -6.88 -11.95
C ALA A 75 -4.80 -7.10 -13.12
N ALA A 76 -3.54 -6.64 -12.99
CA ALA A 76 -2.48 -6.95 -13.95
C ALA A 76 -2.06 -8.44 -13.93
N ALA A 77 -2.48 -9.21 -12.92
CA ALA A 77 -2.31 -10.66 -12.88
C ALA A 77 -3.59 -11.38 -13.31
N ASP A 78 -3.49 -12.64 -13.78
CA ASP A 78 -4.61 -13.51 -14.19
C ASP A 78 -5.56 -13.91 -13.01
N VAL A 79 -6.30 -12.95 -12.47
CA VAL A 79 -7.16 -13.11 -11.29
C VAL A 79 -8.63 -13.14 -11.71
N SER A 80 -9.40 -14.07 -11.16
CA SER A 80 -10.86 -14.06 -11.37
C SER A 80 -11.49 -12.94 -10.54
N LEU A 81 -11.94 -11.88 -11.23
CA LEU A 81 -12.64 -10.74 -10.62
C LEU A 81 -14.01 -11.12 -10.03
N GLN A 82 -14.57 -12.29 -10.38
CA GLN A 82 -15.86 -12.75 -9.87
C GLN A 82 -15.83 -13.17 -8.39
N LYS A 83 -14.63 -13.39 -7.83
CA LYS A 83 -14.42 -13.74 -6.41
C LYS A 83 -13.39 -12.79 -5.79
N LEU A 84 -13.77 -11.53 -5.58
CA LEU A 84 -12.99 -10.47 -4.90
C LEU A 84 -12.72 -10.76 -3.40
N ALA A 85 -12.37 -11.99 -3.04
CA ALA A 85 -11.82 -12.29 -1.72
C ALA A 85 -10.31 -12.01 -1.75
N TYR A 86 -9.93 -10.73 -1.87
CA TYR A 86 -8.55 -10.27 -1.71
C TYR A 86 -8.34 -9.92 -0.24
N PRO A 87 -7.64 -10.73 0.56
CA PRO A 87 -7.20 -10.27 1.86
C PRO A 87 -6.32 -9.02 1.69
N LEU A 88 -6.71 -7.94 2.37
CA LEU A 88 -5.95 -6.70 2.42
C LEU A 88 -5.17 -6.58 3.71
N SER A 89 -3.99 -5.96 3.62
CA SER A 89 -3.27 -5.32 4.71
C SER A 89 -3.49 -3.82 4.65
N ALA A 90 -3.89 -3.22 5.77
CA ALA A 90 -4.05 -1.77 5.89
C ALA A 90 -3.07 -1.23 6.94
N ASN A 91 -2.08 -0.45 6.49
CA ASN A 91 -1.07 0.16 7.37
C ASN A 91 -1.27 1.66 7.43
N TRP A 92 -1.53 2.17 8.63
CA TRP A 92 -1.92 3.56 8.88
C TRP A 92 -0.78 4.35 9.47
N THR A 93 -0.54 5.53 8.93
CA THR A 93 0.50 6.45 9.35
C THR A 93 -0.14 7.82 9.51
N SER A 94 -0.14 8.39 10.70
CA SER A 94 -0.73 9.73 10.93
C SER A 94 -0.08 10.37 12.16
N ALA A 95 -0.08 11.70 12.22
CA ALA A 95 0.31 12.43 13.41
C ALA A 95 -0.93 12.71 14.28
N ILE A 96 -1.42 11.71 15.01
CA ILE A 96 -2.77 11.74 15.64
C ILE A 96 -3.03 12.91 16.60
N HIS A 97 -1.97 13.50 17.15
CA HIS A 97 -2.03 14.65 18.07
C HIS A 97 -1.91 16.00 17.36
N HIS A 98 -1.65 16.01 16.05
CA HIS A 98 -1.71 17.23 15.26
C HIS A 98 -3.19 17.63 15.03
N PRO A 99 -3.54 18.92 15.09
CA PRO A 99 -4.90 19.37 14.87
C PRO A 99 -5.52 18.80 13.59
N GLY A 100 -6.70 18.20 13.71
CA GLY A 100 -7.46 17.62 12.59
C GLY A 100 -7.07 16.18 12.20
N GLU A 101 -5.84 15.74 12.42
CA GLU A 101 -5.34 14.43 11.96
C GLU A 101 -6.08 13.24 12.60
N GLY A 102 -6.46 13.35 13.88
CA GLY A 102 -7.25 12.30 14.55
C GLY A 102 -8.65 12.12 13.95
N ALA A 103 -9.32 13.22 13.58
CA ALA A 103 -10.61 13.17 12.90
C ALA A 103 -10.46 12.64 11.47
N ALA A 104 -9.42 13.09 10.75
CA ALA A 104 -9.10 12.64 9.42
C ALA A 104 -8.84 11.12 9.36
N LEU A 105 -8.09 10.58 10.32
CA LEU A 105 -7.85 9.14 10.44
C LEU A 105 -9.17 8.38 10.60
N TYR A 106 -10.06 8.84 11.49
CA TYR A 106 -11.37 8.21 11.68
C TYR A 106 -12.23 8.23 10.40
N GLU A 107 -12.29 9.37 9.72
CA GLU A 107 -13.00 9.51 8.44
C GLU A 107 -12.46 8.58 7.36
N ALA A 108 -11.13 8.47 7.25
CA ALA A 108 -10.46 7.58 6.32
C ALA A 108 -10.77 6.11 6.60
N VAL A 109 -10.66 5.67 7.86
CA VAL A 109 -11.01 4.31 8.27
C VAL A 109 -12.47 4.01 7.97
N LYS A 110 -13.39 4.93 8.31
CA LYS A 110 -14.82 4.78 8.03
C LYS A 110 -15.10 4.63 6.54
N ALA A 111 -14.44 5.44 5.70
CA ALA A 111 -14.56 5.37 4.25
C ALA A 111 -14.08 4.03 3.68
N VAL A 112 -12.93 3.53 4.16
CA VAL A 112 -12.39 2.23 3.76
C VAL A 112 -13.30 1.09 4.19
N VAL A 113 -13.81 1.10 5.43
CA VAL A 113 -14.75 0.08 5.92
C VAL A 113 -16.02 0.05 5.06
N ALA A 114 -16.56 1.21 4.69
CA ALA A 114 -17.72 1.29 3.80
C ALA A 114 -17.43 0.69 2.42
N LEU A 115 -16.28 1.03 1.83
CA LEU A 115 -15.84 0.51 0.53
C LEU A 115 -15.61 -1.00 0.58
N CYS A 116 -14.88 -1.51 1.58
CA CYS A 116 -14.61 -2.93 1.76
C CYS A 116 -15.90 -3.74 1.92
N LYS A 117 -16.89 -3.22 2.65
CA LYS A 117 -18.23 -3.85 2.76
C LYS A 117 -18.95 -3.94 1.41
N GLN A 118 -18.91 -2.86 0.62
CA GLN A 118 -19.52 -2.84 -0.72
C GLN A 118 -18.84 -3.83 -1.68
N LEU A 119 -17.51 -3.89 -1.64
CA LEU A 119 -16.71 -4.77 -2.49
C LEU A 119 -16.62 -6.22 -1.97
N ARG A 120 -17.15 -6.49 -0.76
CA ARG A 120 -17.02 -7.78 -0.05
C ARG A 120 -15.58 -8.23 0.13
N ILE A 121 -14.71 -7.27 0.45
CA ILE A 121 -13.28 -7.45 0.68
C ILE A 121 -12.99 -7.40 2.18
N SER A 122 -12.13 -8.29 2.65
CA SER A 122 -11.71 -8.35 4.07
C SER A 122 -10.34 -7.72 4.26
N ILE A 123 -10.20 -6.88 5.28
CA ILE A 123 -8.90 -6.45 5.80
C ILE A 123 -8.55 -7.44 6.91
N LEU A 124 -7.53 -8.29 6.69
CA LEU A 124 -7.16 -9.36 7.62
C LEU A 124 -6.04 -8.96 8.56
N VAL A 125 -5.17 -8.05 8.12
CA VAL A 125 -4.00 -7.61 8.88
C VAL A 125 -3.87 -6.11 8.77
N GLY A 126 -3.19 -5.51 9.73
CA GLY A 126 -2.87 -4.09 9.68
C GLY A 126 -1.93 -3.69 10.80
N LYS A 127 -1.40 -2.48 10.70
CA LYS A 127 -0.56 -1.84 11.71
C LYS A 127 -0.78 -0.34 11.68
N ASP A 128 -0.47 0.33 12.78
CA ASP A 128 -0.50 1.78 12.89
C ASP A 128 0.86 2.35 13.35
N SER A 129 1.15 3.57 12.89
CA SER A 129 2.25 4.43 13.33
C SER A 129 1.73 5.84 13.54
N THR A 130 1.61 6.24 14.81
CA THR A 130 0.83 7.40 15.26
C THR A 130 1.63 8.67 15.66
N PRO A 131 2.96 8.64 15.90
CA PRO A 131 3.73 9.86 16.17
C PRO A 131 4.49 10.35 14.92
N MET A 132 3.80 10.54 13.80
CA MET A 132 4.43 10.85 12.50
C MET A 132 4.70 12.36 12.30
N LYS A 133 5.43 12.94 13.26
CA LYS A 133 5.85 14.34 13.22
C LYS A 133 7.26 14.50 13.78
N MET A 134 7.99 15.50 13.29
CA MET A 134 9.34 15.82 13.75
C MET A 134 9.47 17.32 13.95
N GLY A 135 9.77 17.74 15.18
CA GLY A 135 10.07 19.13 15.53
C GLY A 135 11.54 19.36 15.83
N TRP A 136 12.10 20.46 15.37
CA TRP A 136 13.47 20.88 15.67
C TRP A 136 13.56 22.41 15.84
N ARG A 137 14.71 22.89 16.34
CA ARG A 137 15.02 24.33 16.31
C ARG A 137 15.97 24.61 15.17
N ASP A 138 15.64 25.59 14.36
CA ASP A 138 16.51 26.03 13.29
C ASP A 138 17.82 26.62 13.86
N GLN A 139 18.96 26.19 13.34
CA GLN A 139 20.26 26.56 13.92
C GLN A 139 20.59 28.04 13.75
N GLN A 140 20.11 28.67 12.66
CA GLN A 140 20.42 30.06 12.35
C GLN A 140 19.40 31.03 12.98
N SER A 141 18.11 30.75 12.81
CA SER A 141 17.02 31.61 13.28
C SER A 141 16.57 31.32 14.71
N GLN A 142 16.99 30.19 15.30
CA GLN A 142 16.53 29.68 16.61
C GLN A 142 15.01 29.46 16.70
N GLU A 143 14.30 29.53 15.58
CA GLU A 143 12.86 29.31 15.48
C GLU A 143 12.52 27.82 15.64
N ALA A 144 11.39 27.55 16.29
CA ALA A 144 10.82 26.21 16.29
C ALA A 144 10.25 25.88 14.90
N ARG A 145 10.66 24.75 14.33
CA ARG A 145 10.18 24.20 13.06
C ARG A 145 9.56 22.83 13.33
N GLU A 146 8.52 22.48 12.59
CA GLU A 146 7.90 21.15 12.64
C GLU A 146 7.59 20.69 11.22
N VAL A 147 7.79 19.40 10.96
CA VAL A 147 7.32 18.69 9.77
C VAL A 147 6.35 17.62 10.23
N VAL A 148 5.16 17.65 9.66
CA VAL A 148 4.06 16.73 9.96
C VAL A 148 3.81 15.91 8.72
N ALA A 149 3.85 14.59 8.85
CA ALA A 149 3.47 13.72 7.75
C ALA A 149 1.94 13.77 7.57
N PRO A 150 1.44 13.82 6.33
CA PRO A 150 0.03 13.65 6.09
C PRO A 150 -0.44 12.26 6.54
N LEU A 151 -1.71 12.15 6.91
CA LEU A 151 -2.38 10.86 6.99
C LEU A 151 -2.07 10.03 5.74
N SER A 152 -1.55 8.84 5.94
CA SER A 152 -1.16 7.94 4.87
C SER A 152 -1.67 6.54 5.18
N LEU A 153 -2.39 5.96 4.22
CA LEU A 153 -2.73 4.55 4.22
C LEU A 153 -1.84 3.85 3.18
N VAL A 154 -1.19 2.77 3.57
CA VAL A 154 -0.53 1.85 2.65
C VAL A 154 -1.37 0.58 2.59
N THR A 155 -1.90 0.28 1.41
CA THR A 155 -2.71 -0.92 1.18
C THR A 155 -1.89 -1.95 0.42
N SER A 156 -1.80 -3.16 0.98
CA SER A 156 -1.29 -4.32 0.24
C SER A 156 -2.40 -5.34 0.03
N ALA A 157 -2.58 -5.78 -1.20
CA ALA A 157 -3.54 -6.79 -1.59
C ALA A 157 -2.82 -8.11 -1.90
N PHE A 158 -3.38 -9.21 -1.39
CA PHE A 158 -2.83 -10.55 -1.57
C PHE A 158 -3.87 -11.47 -2.21
N ARG A 159 -3.42 -12.40 -3.05
CA ARG A 159 -4.30 -13.45 -3.58
C ARG A 159 -3.53 -14.73 -3.87
N MET A 160 -4.13 -15.84 -3.48
CA MET A 160 -3.76 -17.17 -3.96
C MET A 160 -4.67 -17.53 -5.15
N VAL A 161 -4.08 -17.97 -6.25
CA VAL A 161 -4.78 -18.41 -7.47
C VAL A 161 -4.45 -19.85 -7.75
#